data_AF-A0A914HE84-F1
#
_entry.id   AF-A0A914HE84-F1
#
_cell.length_a   1.000
_cell.length_b   1.000
_cell.length_c   1.000
_cell.angle_alpha   90.00
_cell.angle_beta   90.00
_cell.angle_gamma   90.00
#
_symmetry.space_group_name_H-M   'P 1'
#
loop_
_entity.id
_entity.type
_entity.pdbx_description
1 polymer ?
#
loop_
_entity_poly.entity_id
_entity_poly.type
_entity_poly.pdbx_seq_one_letter_code
_entity_poly.pdbx_strand_id
1 'polypeptide(L)'
;MAYFWSQLGGKKLECGGHLYRRSRHRGDSIYWRCDQNRRYGCVGSARTLGEEEGIEVELGKPHNHEPCPARCAALRLTRRIRRTALAAGGCLPPRAVIEECLAGASPDVRAALPHVESLKRAVYRKRRNADGTQQQSGTSADYFDFPEAQKAESNSHEVQAVITVKGEEIEIPMHDSHENPVVPSSSELALSRQAVLVSSDQQQQQLQDHEQLPVVVGYDFNAGIHWEALLDSFMTTGFQASHMGIAIQEINSMIEERSAPVHFEPGVDPFFDYPQNNGRRRRGLTIFLGYTSNLVTSGLRETFRYLVEHDQVDCVVTSAGGIEEDLIKCLRPTYLGNFKMSGTELRAGGINRAGNLLIPNSNYCAFEGWLNPILDECLEEQRHQGTRWTPSKLIARLGSEIGDKRSICYWAWCHRIPIFCPALTDGSLGDMLYFHSVKNGGDGIVLDIVEDLRYLNTMAVRSLRTGVIILGGGVVKHHINNANLMRNGSDRTVYINSGQEFDGSDSGAEPDEAVSWGKVKGTARAVKVCADATLVFPLIVARTFARAVAQRRHRRGVSGGGQQHQTPCSSSSL
;
A
#
# COMPACT_ATOMS: atom_id res chain seq x y z
N MET A 1 -28.78 10.84 35.99
CA MET A 1 -28.06 11.70 35.01
C MET A 1 -26.62 11.26 34.97
N ALA A 2 -25.95 11.33 33.81
CA ALA A 2 -24.55 10.91 33.69
C ALA A 2 -23.79 11.77 32.68
N TYR A 3 -22.50 12.03 32.96
CA TYR A 3 -21.59 12.62 31.99
C TYR A 3 -20.79 11.52 31.28
N PHE A 4 -20.55 11.71 29.98
CA PHE A 4 -19.80 10.80 29.14
C PHE A 4 -18.72 11.54 28.36
N TRP A 5 -17.71 10.81 27.88
CA TRP A 5 -16.67 11.36 27.01
C TRP A 5 -16.72 10.63 25.67
N SER A 6 -16.81 11.39 24.59
CA SER A 6 -16.76 10.84 23.23
C SER A 6 -15.38 10.27 22.91
N GLN A 7 -15.29 9.44 21.86
CA GLN A 7 -14.02 8.88 21.40
C GLN A 7 -13.02 9.95 20.91
N LEU A 8 -13.50 11.17 20.64
CA LEU A 8 -12.72 12.34 20.22
C LEU A 8 -12.47 13.32 21.39
N GLY A 9 -12.74 12.92 22.64
CA GLY A 9 -12.47 13.75 23.83
C GLY A 9 -13.56 14.77 24.18
N GLY A 10 -14.71 14.77 23.50
CA GLY A 10 -15.81 15.71 23.79
C GLY A 10 -16.75 15.21 24.89
N LYS A 11 -16.98 16.01 25.94
CA LYS A 11 -17.94 15.70 27.02
C LYS A 11 -19.39 15.71 26.48
N LYS A 12 -20.18 14.70 26.86
CA LYS A 12 -21.60 14.53 26.58
C LYS A 12 -22.38 14.45 27.90
N LEU A 13 -23.61 14.93 27.90
CA LEU A 13 -24.54 14.86 29.03
C LEU A 13 -25.68 13.90 28.68
N GLU A 14 -26.12 13.12 29.65
CA GLU A 14 -27.30 12.27 29.57
C GLU A 14 -28.33 12.63 30.63
N CYS A 15 -29.51 13.01 30.14
CA CYS A 15 -30.63 13.43 30.97
C CYS A 15 -31.94 12.99 30.29
N GLY A 16 -32.82 12.34 31.05
CA GLY A 16 -34.13 11.87 30.55
C GLY A 16 -34.05 10.93 29.33
N GLY A 17 -33.03 10.07 29.26
CA GLY A 17 -32.82 9.14 28.14
C GLY A 17 -32.36 9.80 26.82
N HIS A 18 -31.98 11.09 26.87
CA HIS A 18 -31.47 11.86 25.74
C HIS A 18 -29.99 12.21 25.95
N LEU A 19 -29.24 12.23 24.85
CA LEU A 19 -27.82 12.60 24.83
C LEU A 19 -27.64 14.01 24.28
N TYR A 20 -26.78 14.78 24.95
CA TYR A 20 -26.45 16.14 24.56
C TYR A 20 -24.93 16.29 24.35
N ARG A 21 -24.54 17.15 23.41
CA ARG A 21 -23.16 17.62 23.22
C ARG A 21 -23.01 19.02 23.83
N ARG A 22 -21.83 19.30 24.40
CA ARG A 22 -21.47 20.65 24.85
C ARG A 22 -21.53 21.62 23.67
N SER A 23 -22.23 22.74 23.85
CA SER A 23 -22.39 23.78 22.83
C SER A 23 -21.59 25.03 23.15
N ARG A 24 -21.71 25.59 24.35
CA ARG A 24 -21.00 26.81 24.78
C ARG A 24 -20.88 26.89 26.29
N HIS A 25 -19.95 27.71 26.77
CA HIS A 25 -19.68 27.97 28.18
C HIS A 25 -19.80 29.48 28.44
N ARG A 26 -20.50 29.90 29.49
CA ARG A 26 -20.60 31.31 29.92
C ARG A 26 -20.67 31.39 31.44
N GLY A 27 -19.70 32.08 32.07
CA GLY A 27 -19.55 32.11 33.52
C GLY A 27 -19.49 30.68 34.06
N ASP A 28 -20.26 30.39 35.11
CA ASP A 28 -20.35 29.05 35.70
C ASP A 28 -21.37 28.15 34.99
N SER A 29 -21.94 28.56 33.85
CA SER A 29 -22.99 27.81 33.14
C SER A 29 -22.49 27.15 31.86
N ILE A 30 -22.80 25.87 31.70
CA ILE A 30 -22.55 25.06 30.50
C ILE A 30 -23.84 24.82 29.76
N TYR A 31 -23.85 25.11 28.45
CA TYR A 31 -25.00 24.90 27.58
C TYR A 31 -24.79 23.67 26.71
N TRP A 32 -25.83 22.86 26.61
CA TRP A 32 -25.85 21.58 25.94
C TRP A 32 -26.92 21.57 24.83
N ARG A 33 -26.63 20.94 23.70
CA ARG A 33 -27.59 20.74 22.59
C ARG A 33 -27.71 19.26 22.26
N CYS A 34 -28.86 18.83 21.75
CA CYS A 34 -29.10 17.45 21.39
C CYS A 34 -28.03 16.89 20.43
N ASP A 35 -27.51 15.70 20.77
CA ASP A 35 -26.53 14.94 19.98
C ASP A 35 -27.09 14.48 18.62
N GLN A 36 -28.42 14.50 18.46
CA GLN A 36 -29.13 14.13 17.24
C GLN A 36 -29.65 15.32 16.43
N ASN A 37 -29.20 16.55 16.72
CA ASN A 37 -29.60 17.75 15.97
C ASN A 37 -29.41 17.56 14.44
N ARG A 38 -28.27 17.03 14.00
CA ARG A 38 -28.01 16.78 12.57
C ARG A 38 -28.92 15.72 11.94
N ARG A 39 -29.47 14.79 12.72
CA ARG A 39 -30.26 13.66 12.20
C ARG A 39 -31.76 13.98 12.19
N TYR A 40 -32.27 14.65 13.21
CA TYR A 40 -33.69 14.94 13.39
C TYR A 40 -34.03 16.44 13.36
N GLY A 41 -33.07 17.32 13.07
CA GLY A 41 -33.25 18.77 13.24
C GLY A 41 -33.52 19.18 14.69
N CYS A 42 -33.19 18.32 15.66
CA CYS A 42 -33.61 18.48 17.05
C CYS A 42 -32.96 19.70 17.71
N VAL A 43 -33.80 20.58 18.27
CA VAL A 43 -33.39 21.80 18.98
C VAL A 43 -33.31 21.62 20.50
N GLY A 44 -33.47 20.38 20.98
CA GLY A 44 -33.44 20.05 22.40
C GLY A 44 -32.18 20.57 23.09
N SER A 45 -32.33 21.22 24.24
CA SER A 45 -31.23 21.88 24.94
C SER A 45 -31.30 21.70 26.44
N ALA A 46 -30.14 21.74 27.11
CA ALA A 46 -30.06 21.72 28.58
C ALA A 46 -28.96 22.66 29.06
N ARG A 47 -29.00 23.06 30.33
CA ARG A 47 -28.00 23.90 30.99
C ARG A 47 -27.60 23.26 32.32
N THR A 48 -26.32 23.35 32.66
CA THR A 48 -25.78 22.91 33.96
C THR A 48 -24.92 24.01 34.57
N LEU A 49 -24.86 24.09 35.90
CA LEU A 49 -24.06 25.05 36.68
C LEU A 49 -22.77 24.40 37.21
N GLY A 50 -21.66 24.52 36.49
CA GLY A 50 -20.37 23.91 36.83
C GLY A 50 -20.03 22.63 36.05
N GLU A 51 -18.81 22.10 36.26
CA GLU A 51 -18.26 20.94 35.52
C GLU A 51 -18.32 19.59 36.28
N GLU A 52 -18.73 19.56 37.55
CA GLU A 52 -18.65 18.36 38.41
C GLU A 52 -19.89 17.43 38.37
N GLU A 53 -19.73 16.17 38.79
CA GLU A 53 -20.83 15.19 38.86
C GLU A 53 -21.75 15.55 40.06
N GLY A 54 -23.07 15.74 39.84
CA GLY A 54 -24.04 16.03 40.91
C GLY A 54 -24.85 17.34 40.79
N ILE A 55 -24.65 18.09 39.71
CA ILE A 55 -25.21 19.44 39.49
C ILE A 55 -26.65 19.41 38.95
N GLU A 56 -27.49 20.36 39.37
CA GLU A 56 -28.84 20.59 38.83
C GLU A 56 -28.82 20.88 37.32
N VAL A 57 -29.70 20.19 36.57
CA VAL A 57 -29.85 20.35 35.12
C VAL A 57 -31.15 21.10 34.82
N GLU A 58 -31.02 22.30 34.26
CA GLU A 58 -32.16 23.04 33.72
C GLU A 58 -32.42 22.58 32.27
N LEU A 59 -33.59 22.00 32.02
CA LEU A 59 -34.02 21.65 30.66
C LEU A 59 -34.50 22.91 29.93
N GLY A 60 -33.98 23.14 28.73
CA GLY A 60 -34.40 24.22 27.85
C GLY A 60 -35.46 23.75 26.86
N LYS A 61 -35.22 23.94 25.56
CA LYS A 61 -36.15 23.51 24.51
C LYS A 61 -36.39 21.99 24.54
N PRO A 62 -37.63 21.53 24.30
CA PRO A 62 -37.97 20.11 24.26
C PRO A 62 -37.36 19.41 23.04
N HIS A 63 -37.27 18.07 23.10
CA HIS A 63 -36.86 17.23 21.97
C HIS A 63 -38.04 16.97 21.05
N ASN A 64 -37.75 16.73 19.76
CA ASN A 64 -38.72 16.34 18.74
C ASN A 64 -38.60 14.84 18.37
N HIS A 65 -37.94 14.05 19.20
CA HIS A 65 -37.78 12.62 19.02
C HIS A 65 -37.85 11.92 20.38
N GLU A 66 -38.19 10.64 20.37
CA GLU A 66 -38.25 9.84 21.59
C GLU A 66 -36.85 9.61 22.21
N PRO A 67 -36.78 9.35 23.53
CA PRO A 67 -35.55 8.93 24.19
C PRO A 67 -34.96 7.67 23.54
N CYS A 68 -33.64 7.49 23.62
CA CYS A 68 -32.97 6.30 23.09
C CYS A 68 -32.20 5.55 24.20
N PRO A 69 -32.90 4.72 25.00
CA PRO A 69 -32.30 4.01 26.14
C PRO A 69 -31.14 3.10 25.74
N ALA A 70 -31.25 2.39 24.60
CA ALA A 70 -30.23 1.47 24.11
C ALA A 70 -28.88 2.17 23.85
N ARG A 71 -28.91 3.37 23.25
CA ARG A 71 -27.71 4.17 22.96
C ARG A 71 -27.09 4.78 24.22
N CYS A 72 -27.92 5.13 25.21
CA CYS A 72 -27.43 5.54 26.52
C CYS A 72 -26.77 4.37 27.27
N ALA A 73 -27.39 3.19 27.24
CA ALA A 73 -26.85 1.97 27.81
C ALA A 73 -25.54 1.54 27.15
N ALA A 74 -25.42 1.63 25.82
CA ALA A 74 -24.19 1.34 25.08
C ALA A 74 -23.01 2.25 25.48
N LEU A 75 -23.27 3.53 25.76
CA LEU A 75 -22.24 4.46 26.27
C LEU A 75 -21.81 4.12 27.70
N ARG A 76 -22.75 3.76 28.58
CA ARG A 76 -22.44 3.29 29.94
C ARG A 76 -21.61 2.00 29.90
N LEU A 77 -21.95 1.09 29.00
CA LEU A 77 -21.23 -0.16 28.79
C LEU A 77 -19.81 0.07 28.27
N THR A 78 -19.63 1.01 27.34
CA THR A 78 -18.29 1.43 26.86
C THR A 78 -17.44 2.02 27.99
N ARG A 79 -18.04 2.76 28.95
CA ARG A 79 -17.35 3.27 30.15
C ARG A 79 -16.96 2.12 31.09
N ARG A 80 -17.85 1.13 31.28
CA ARG A 80 -17.58 -0.08 32.06
C ARG A 80 -16.39 -0.83 31.48
N ILE A 81 -16.38 -1.11 30.17
CA ILE A 81 -15.25 -1.75 29.47
C ILE A 81 -13.93 -1.02 29.74
N ARG A 82 -13.91 0.32 29.67
CA ARG A 82 -12.69 1.11 29.94
C ARG A 82 -12.26 1.09 31.41
N ARG A 83 -13.19 1.00 32.35
CA ARG A 83 -12.91 0.89 33.78
C ARG A 83 -12.38 -0.52 34.11
N THR A 84 -13.04 -1.56 33.62
CA THR A 84 -12.60 -2.95 33.76
C THR A 84 -11.23 -3.16 33.10
N ALA A 85 -10.98 -2.55 31.93
CA ALA A 85 -9.66 -2.57 31.29
C ALA A 85 -8.53 -1.96 32.14
N LEU A 86 -8.84 -0.95 32.95
CA LEU A 86 -7.90 -0.31 33.87
C LEU A 86 -7.70 -1.16 35.13
N ALA A 87 -8.79 -1.68 35.71
CA ALA A 87 -8.77 -2.49 36.92
C ALA A 87 -8.13 -3.87 36.71
N ALA A 88 -8.33 -4.49 35.53
CA ALA A 88 -7.77 -5.79 35.20
C ALA A 88 -6.29 -5.75 34.78
N GLY A 89 -5.69 -4.57 34.59
CA GLY A 89 -4.32 -4.44 34.10
C GLY A 89 -4.06 -5.23 32.81
N GLY A 90 -2.82 -5.68 32.60
CA GLY A 90 -2.43 -6.59 31.51
C GLY A 90 -2.93 -8.03 31.68
N CYS A 91 -3.56 -8.38 32.80
CA CYS A 91 -3.85 -9.76 33.21
C CYS A 91 -4.95 -10.45 32.40
N LEU A 92 -5.82 -9.71 31.70
CA LEU A 92 -6.85 -10.27 30.82
C LEU A 92 -6.65 -9.83 29.37
N PRO A 93 -6.81 -10.71 28.37
CA PRO A 93 -6.78 -10.29 26.97
C PRO A 93 -7.95 -9.33 26.68
N PRO A 94 -7.81 -8.33 25.79
CA PRO A 94 -8.85 -7.33 25.54
C PRO A 94 -10.21 -7.91 25.13
N ARG A 95 -10.21 -9.09 24.51
CA ARG A 95 -11.42 -9.82 24.14
C ARG A 95 -12.21 -10.29 25.37
N ALA A 96 -11.53 -10.85 26.38
CA ALA A 96 -12.16 -11.29 27.62
C ALA A 96 -12.77 -10.11 28.39
N VAL A 97 -12.07 -8.98 28.48
CA VAL A 97 -12.59 -7.75 29.13
C VAL A 97 -13.88 -7.26 28.47
N ILE A 98 -13.97 -7.38 27.14
CA ILE A 98 -15.16 -6.98 26.38
C ILE A 98 -16.29 -7.99 26.61
N GLU A 99 -16.02 -9.29 26.51
CA GLU A 99 -17.02 -10.35 26.68
C GLU A 99 -17.62 -10.37 28.10
N GLU A 100 -16.80 -10.20 29.13
CA GLU A 100 -17.23 -10.07 30.53
C GLU A 100 -18.17 -8.87 30.72
N CYS A 101 -17.82 -7.72 30.14
CA CYS A 101 -18.67 -6.53 30.21
C CYS A 101 -19.97 -6.68 29.40
N LEU A 102 -19.99 -7.51 28.36
CA LEU A 102 -21.16 -7.77 27.51
C LEU A 102 -22.11 -8.83 28.07
N ALA A 103 -21.72 -9.53 29.14
CA ALA A 103 -22.58 -10.48 29.83
C ALA A 103 -23.82 -9.75 30.39
N GLY A 104 -25.01 -10.20 29.96
CA GLY A 104 -26.29 -9.59 30.32
C GLY A 104 -26.72 -8.36 29.51
N ALA A 105 -25.97 -7.92 28.50
CA ALA A 105 -26.38 -6.82 27.61
C ALA A 105 -27.44 -7.28 26.59
N SER A 106 -28.58 -6.58 26.50
CA SER A 106 -29.65 -6.90 25.54
C SER A 106 -29.20 -6.72 24.06
N PRO A 107 -29.86 -7.39 23.10
CA PRO A 107 -29.52 -7.30 21.68
C PRO A 107 -29.48 -5.85 21.15
N ASP A 108 -30.44 -5.01 21.55
CA ASP A 108 -30.51 -3.60 21.13
C ASP A 108 -29.33 -2.76 21.63
N VAL A 109 -28.83 -3.07 22.83
CA VAL A 109 -27.63 -2.42 23.38
C VAL A 109 -26.38 -2.86 22.61
N ARG A 110 -26.29 -4.14 22.26
CA ARG A 110 -25.18 -4.68 21.46
C ARG A 110 -25.15 -4.07 20.06
N ALA A 111 -26.31 -3.90 19.42
CA ALA A 111 -26.43 -3.25 18.12
C ALA A 111 -26.03 -1.76 18.14
N ALA A 112 -26.19 -1.09 19.29
CA ALA A 112 -25.82 0.31 19.48
C ALA A 112 -24.34 0.53 19.90
N LEU A 113 -23.56 -0.52 20.10
CA LEU A 113 -22.14 -0.43 20.47
C LEU A 113 -21.24 -0.12 19.25
N PRO A 114 -20.07 0.50 19.48
CA PRO A 114 -19.00 0.53 18.48
C PRO A 114 -18.56 -0.88 18.08
N HIS A 115 -18.05 -1.04 16.86
CA HIS A 115 -17.49 -2.30 16.37
C HIS A 115 -16.45 -2.87 17.35
N VAL A 116 -16.42 -4.20 17.50
CA VAL A 116 -15.57 -4.92 18.47
C VAL A 116 -14.10 -4.49 18.39
N GLU A 117 -13.59 -4.27 17.18
CA GLU A 117 -12.20 -3.83 16.98
C GLU A 117 -11.92 -2.42 17.51
N SER A 118 -12.92 -1.53 17.50
CA SER A 118 -12.84 -0.21 18.12
C SER A 118 -12.84 -0.30 19.65
N LEU A 119 -13.57 -1.28 20.22
CA LEU A 119 -13.57 -1.55 21.65
C LEU A 119 -12.21 -2.12 22.10
N LYS A 120 -11.60 -3.06 21.35
CA LYS A 120 -10.25 -3.57 21.63
C LYS A 120 -9.20 -2.46 21.63
N ARG A 121 -9.21 -1.57 20.62
CA ARG A 121 -8.32 -0.40 20.57
C ARG A 121 -8.51 0.54 21.76
N ALA A 122 -9.74 0.69 22.26
CA ALA A 122 -10.03 1.49 23.44
C ALA A 122 -9.45 0.87 24.72
N VAL A 123 -9.49 -0.48 24.84
CA VAL A 123 -8.85 -1.23 25.93
C VAL A 123 -7.33 -1.04 25.89
N TYR A 124 -6.69 -1.27 24.75
CA TYR A 124 -5.24 -1.09 24.59
C TYR A 124 -4.78 0.34 24.93
N ARG A 125 -5.49 1.35 24.42
CA ARG A 125 -5.17 2.75 24.69
C ARG A 125 -5.30 3.09 26.17
N LYS A 126 -6.31 2.53 26.85
CA LYS A 126 -6.55 2.83 28.26
C LYS A 126 -5.49 2.19 29.18
N ARG A 127 -5.01 0.99 28.85
CA ARG A 127 -3.87 0.34 29.51
C ARG A 127 -2.56 1.09 29.30
N ARG A 128 -2.23 1.41 28.04
CA ARG A 128 -1.01 2.15 27.69
C ARG A 128 -0.89 3.51 28.38
N ASN A 129 -2.01 4.20 28.56
CA ASN A 129 -2.03 5.49 29.26
C ASN A 129 -1.96 5.35 30.79
N ALA A 130 -2.15 4.15 31.35
CA ALA A 130 -1.97 3.86 32.78
C ALA A 130 -0.54 3.44 33.11
N ASP A 131 0.15 2.76 32.17
CA ASP A 131 1.52 2.23 32.35
C ASP A 131 2.65 3.27 32.17
N GLY A 132 2.33 4.58 32.08
CA GLY A 132 3.28 5.69 32.29
C GLY A 132 4.55 5.77 31.41
N THR A 133 4.73 4.91 30.40
CA THR A 133 6.02 4.80 29.70
C THR A 133 6.10 5.73 28.49
N GLN A 134 6.66 6.93 28.71
CA GLN A 134 7.51 7.59 27.72
C GLN A 134 8.80 6.78 27.56
N GLN A 135 9.23 6.55 26.32
CA GLN A 135 10.50 5.90 26.00
C GLN A 135 11.68 6.67 26.61
N GLN A 136 12.54 5.96 27.37
CA GLN A 136 13.97 6.27 27.45
C GLN A 136 14.80 4.98 27.45
N SER A 137 15.99 5.15 26.90
CA SER A 137 17.02 4.19 26.51
C SER A 137 17.67 3.41 27.64
N GLY A 138 18.04 2.16 27.34
CA GLY A 138 19.35 1.61 27.73
C GLY A 138 19.45 0.77 29.02
N THR A 139 20.05 -0.41 28.81
CA THR A 139 20.98 -1.18 29.66
C THR A 139 20.47 -2.44 30.36
N SER A 140 21.15 -3.53 29.96
CA SER A 140 21.46 -4.82 30.60
C SER A 140 20.37 -5.57 31.33
N ALA A 141 20.15 -6.79 30.82
CA ALA A 141 19.57 -7.90 31.55
C ALA A 141 20.36 -8.17 32.82
N ASP A 142 19.66 -8.33 33.94
CA ASP A 142 20.11 -9.14 35.06
C ASP A 142 18.94 -9.96 35.61
N TYR A 143 19.31 -11.19 35.91
CA TYR A 143 18.56 -12.33 36.40
C TYR A 143 17.89 -12.01 37.74
N PHE A 144 16.60 -12.35 37.93
CA PHE A 144 15.95 -12.30 39.25
C PHE A 144 15.48 -13.70 39.66
N ASP A 145 16.15 -14.21 40.71
CA ASP A 145 15.78 -15.39 41.49
C ASP A 145 14.45 -15.19 42.23
N PHE A 146 13.64 -16.24 42.32
CA PHE A 146 12.42 -16.27 43.12
C PHE A 146 12.73 -16.70 44.57
N PRO A 147 12.33 -15.93 45.60
CA PRO A 147 12.41 -16.39 46.98
C PRO A 147 11.27 -17.36 47.35
N GLU A 148 11.61 -18.37 48.13
CA GLU A 148 10.75 -19.42 48.67
C GLU A 148 9.55 -18.89 49.48
N ALA A 149 8.44 -19.63 49.39
CA ALA A 149 7.18 -19.38 50.07
C ALA A 149 7.31 -19.44 51.60
N GLN A 150 6.95 -18.35 52.28
CA GLN A 150 6.65 -18.37 53.70
C GLN A 150 5.19 -18.80 53.93
N LYS A 151 5.03 -19.85 54.73
CA LYS A 151 3.76 -20.34 55.30
C LYS A 151 3.12 -19.26 56.18
N ALA A 152 1.85 -18.95 55.93
CA ALA A 152 1.00 -18.22 56.87
C ALA A 152 0.01 -19.20 57.50
N GLU A 153 0.05 -19.31 58.82
CA GLU A 153 -0.86 -20.10 59.64
C GLU A 153 -2.26 -19.49 59.68
N SER A 154 -3.26 -20.36 59.63
CA SER A 154 -4.68 -20.07 59.72
C SER A 154 -5.11 -19.82 61.17
N ASN A 155 -5.73 -18.67 61.44
CA ASN A 155 -6.60 -18.49 62.62
C ASN A 155 -8.05 -18.27 62.15
N SER A 156 -8.89 -19.26 62.44
CA SER A 156 -10.33 -19.29 62.21
C SER A 156 -11.08 -18.54 63.32
N HIS A 157 -11.79 -17.47 62.96
CA HIS A 157 -12.92 -16.97 63.75
C HIS A 157 -14.14 -16.82 62.81
N GLU A 158 -15.11 -17.73 62.95
CA GLU A 158 -16.42 -17.62 62.33
C GLU A 158 -17.23 -16.51 63.01
N VAL A 159 -17.72 -15.55 62.23
CA VAL A 159 -18.74 -14.59 62.67
C VAL A 159 -19.96 -14.78 61.78
N GLN A 160 -21.02 -15.38 62.32
CA GLN A 160 -22.31 -15.52 61.64
C GLN A 160 -23.11 -14.21 61.75
N ALA A 161 -23.61 -13.70 60.62
CA ALA A 161 -24.50 -12.54 60.58
C ALA A 161 -25.97 -13.00 60.52
N VAL A 162 -26.75 -12.71 61.57
CA VAL A 162 -28.20 -12.95 61.63
C VAL A 162 -28.93 -11.64 61.33
N ILE A 163 -29.94 -11.69 60.46
CA ILE A 163 -30.79 -10.52 60.16
C ILE A 163 -32.26 -10.91 60.35
N THR A 164 -33.00 -10.11 61.12
CA THR A 164 -34.42 -10.31 61.41
C THR A 164 -35.29 -9.49 60.44
N VAL A 165 -36.25 -10.12 59.76
CA VAL A 165 -37.23 -9.42 58.93
C VAL A 165 -38.63 -9.90 59.31
N LYS A 166 -39.48 -8.96 59.77
CA LYS A 166 -40.88 -9.21 60.18
C LYS A 166 -41.08 -10.30 61.26
N GLY A 167 -40.13 -10.44 62.18
CA GLY A 167 -40.28 -11.29 63.36
C GLY A 167 -39.87 -12.76 63.18
N GLU A 168 -39.31 -13.13 62.03
CA GLU A 168 -38.62 -14.41 61.85
C GLU A 168 -37.12 -14.17 61.65
N GLU A 169 -36.30 -14.99 62.30
CA GLU A 169 -34.84 -15.02 62.13
C GLU A 169 -34.50 -15.86 60.89
N ILE A 170 -33.76 -15.28 59.94
CA ILE A 170 -33.30 -15.99 58.74
C ILE A 170 -31.79 -16.08 58.81
N GLU A 171 -31.28 -17.31 58.92
CA GLU A 171 -29.85 -17.62 58.78
C GLU A 171 -29.45 -17.52 57.30
N ILE A 172 -28.50 -16.65 57.00
CA ILE A 172 -27.91 -16.54 55.66
C ILE A 172 -26.65 -17.42 55.66
N PRO A 173 -26.63 -18.57 54.95
CA PRO A 173 -25.40 -19.30 54.76
C PRO A 173 -24.45 -18.43 53.92
N MET A 174 -23.34 -18.04 54.51
CA MET A 174 -22.24 -17.45 53.74
C MET A 174 -21.70 -18.53 52.81
N HIS A 175 -22.00 -18.42 51.52
CA HIS A 175 -21.23 -19.14 50.51
C HIS A 175 -19.80 -18.61 50.58
N ASP A 176 -18.87 -19.46 51.03
CA ASP A 176 -17.44 -19.21 50.93
C ASP A 176 -17.13 -18.75 49.50
N SER A 177 -16.71 -17.49 49.36
CA SER A 177 -16.16 -16.94 48.11
C SER A 177 -14.67 -17.26 47.97
N HIS A 178 -14.24 -18.39 48.53
CA HIS A 178 -13.03 -19.07 48.12
C HIS A 178 -13.39 -19.90 46.87
N GLU A 179 -13.52 -19.26 45.71
CA GLU A 179 -13.29 -19.98 44.46
C GLU A 179 -11.85 -20.49 44.54
N ASN A 180 -11.69 -21.78 44.89
CA ASN A 180 -10.40 -22.45 44.85
C ASN A 180 -9.75 -22.13 43.49
N PRO A 181 -8.46 -21.73 43.45
CA PRO A 181 -7.80 -21.49 42.18
C PRO A 181 -8.00 -22.71 41.30
N VAL A 182 -8.46 -22.51 40.07
CA VAL A 182 -8.63 -23.59 39.10
C VAL A 182 -7.24 -24.12 38.77
N VAL A 183 -6.81 -25.15 39.50
CA VAL A 183 -5.54 -25.83 39.28
C VAL A 183 -5.80 -26.97 38.29
N PRO A 184 -5.21 -26.93 37.07
CA PRO A 184 -5.36 -28.01 36.12
C PRO A 184 -4.85 -29.31 36.74
N SER A 185 -5.59 -30.38 36.54
CA SER A 185 -5.19 -31.73 36.93
C SER A 185 -3.88 -32.13 36.25
N SER A 186 -3.18 -33.11 36.82
CA SER A 186 -1.93 -33.62 36.26
C SER A 186 -2.08 -34.12 34.83
N SER A 187 -3.25 -34.66 34.46
CA SER A 187 -3.58 -35.08 33.09
C SER A 187 -3.80 -33.90 32.14
N GLU A 188 -4.45 -32.82 32.57
CA GLU A 188 -4.63 -31.59 31.78
C GLU A 188 -3.29 -30.85 31.56
N LEU A 189 -2.42 -30.84 32.57
CA LEU A 189 -1.07 -30.33 32.45
C LEU A 189 -0.23 -31.21 31.50
N ALA A 190 -0.34 -32.53 31.59
CA ALA A 190 0.36 -33.44 30.68
C ALA A 190 -0.06 -33.25 29.21
N LEU A 191 -1.37 -33.07 28.95
CA LEU A 191 -1.90 -32.77 27.62
C LEU A 191 -1.35 -31.44 27.09
N SER A 192 -1.33 -30.40 27.94
CA SER A 192 -0.79 -29.10 27.58
C SER A 192 0.72 -29.17 27.28
N ARG A 193 1.48 -29.93 28.06
CA ARG A 193 2.91 -30.16 27.82
C ARG A 193 3.16 -30.94 26.55
N GLN A 194 2.35 -31.96 26.26
CA GLN A 194 2.44 -32.72 25.01
C GLN A 194 2.17 -31.83 23.79
N ALA A 195 1.24 -30.87 23.90
CA ALA A 195 0.94 -29.93 22.82
C ALA A 195 2.01 -28.83 22.66
N VAL A 196 2.58 -28.34 23.75
CA VAL A 196 3.52 -27.19 23.74
C VAL A 196 4.97 -27.62 23.52
N LEU A 197 5.38 -28.77 24.06
CA LEU A 197 6.76 -29.25 24.07
C LEU A 197 6.98 -30.37 23.05
N VAL A 198 6.37 -30.24 21.88
CA VAL A 198 6.60 -31.17 20.76
C VAL A 198 8.08 -31.08 20.36
N SER A 199 8.81 -32.19 20.44
CA SER A 199 10.20 -32.25 19.96
C SER A 199 10.23 -32.03 18.45
N SER A 200 11.18 -31.20 18.02
CA SER A 200 11.49 -30.97 16.61
C SER A 200 12.88 -31.48 16.25
N ASP A 201 13.53 -32.31 17.09
CA ASP A 201 14.94 -32.69 16.92
C ASP A 201 15.21 -33.35 15.55
N GLN A 202 14.30 -34.21 15.08
CA GLN A 202 14.39 -34.82 13.74
C GLN A 202 14.19 -33.80 12.61
N GLN A 203 13.30 -32.81 12.78
CA GLN A 203 13.05 -31.76 11.81
C GLN A 203 14.19 -30.74 11.80
N GLN A 204 14.78 -30.45 12.96
CA GLN A 204 15.94 -29.60 13.10
C GLN A 204 17.16 -30.22 12.42
N GLN A 205 17.35 -31.53 12.56
CA GLN A 205 18.39 -32.25 11.84
C GLN A 205 18.13 -32.24 10.32
N GLN A 206 16.88 -32.44 9.86
CA GLN A 206 16.52 -32.29 8.44
C GLN A 206 16.73 -30.85 7.92
N LEU A 207 16.47 -29.83 8.73
CA LEU A 207 16.71 -28.42 8.39
C LEU A 207 18.22 -28.09 8.34
N GLN A 208 19.04 -28.79 9.12
CA GLN A 208 20.51 -28.68 9.10
C GLN A 208 21.13 -29.48 7.95
N ASP A 209 20.56 -30.64 7.61
CA ASP A 209 20.97 -31.50 6.50
C ASP A 209 20.60 -30.90 5.14
N HIS A 210 19.56 -30.07 5.09
CA HIS A 210 19.34 -29.14 3.98
C HIS A 210 20.43 -28.05 4.01
N GLU A 211 21.60 -28.34 3.44
CA GLU A 211 22.78 -27.45 3.27
C GLU A 211 22.50 -26.07 2.61
N GLN A 212 21.24 -25.71 2.35
CA GLN A 212 20.85 -24.58 1.51
C GLN A 212 19.79 -23.67 2.13
N LEU A 213 19.31 -23.92 3.36
CA LEU A 213 18.35 -23.00 4.00
C LEU A 213 19.08 -21.84 4.70
N PRO A 214 18.87 -20.59 4.28
CA PRO A 214 19.53 -19.46 4.90
C PRO A 214 19.02 -19.23 6.33
N VAL A 215 19.95 -19.08 7.27
CA VAL A 215 19.63 -18.69 8.66
C VAL A 215 19.15 -17.23 8.68
N VAL A 216 18.09 -16.96 9.44
CA VAL A 216 17.56 -15.59 9.59
C VAL A 216 18.53 -14.76 10.42
N VAL A 217 19.18 -13.80 9.78
CA VAL A 217 20.12 -12.86 10.37
C VAL A 217 19.98 -11.51 9.67
N GLY A 218 19.70 -10.45 10.44
CA GLY A 218 19.67 -9.08 9.93
C GLY A 218 21.07 -8.47 9.80
N TYR A 219 21.16 -7.29 9.18
CA TYR A 219 22.42 -6.54 9.12
C TYR A 219 22.86 -6.08 10.52
N ASP A 220 24.10 -6.38 10.90
CA ASP A 220 24.69 -5.91 12.15
C ASP A 220 25.31 -4.51 11.95
N PHE A 221 24.68 -3.49 12.54
CA PHE A 221 25.17 -2.11 12.47
C PHE A 221 26.47 -1.88 13.25
N ASN A 222 26.92 -2.82 14.10
CA ASN A 222 28.27 -2.76 14.68
C ASN A 222 29.37 -2.88 13.61
N ALA A 223 29.06 -3.47 12.45
CA ALA A 223 29.96 -3.50 11.30
C ALA A 223 30.10 -2.15 10.58
N GLY A 224 29.38 -1.10 11.02
CA GLY A 224 29.34 0.22 10.38
C GLY A 224 28.19 0.37 9.38
N ILE A 225 28.14 1.50 8.67
CA ILE A 225 27.06 1.80 7.71
C ILE A 225 27.51 1.43 6.29
N HIS A 226 27.22 0.20 5.89
CA HIS A 226 27.49 -0.31 4.55
C HIS A 226 26.19 -0.63 3.80
N TRP A 227 25.72 0.32 2.98
CA TRP A 227 24.43 0.22 2.29
C TRP A 227 24.29 -1.02 1.40
N GLU A 228 25.37 -1.45 0.75
CA GLU A 228 25.34 -2.68 -0.06
C GLU A 228 25.13 -3.92 0.80
N ALA A 229 25.88 -4.06 1.88
CA ALA A 229 25.76 -5.19 2.80
C ALA A 229 24.41 -5.20 3.53
N LEU A 230 23.86 -4.02 3.84
CA LEU A 230 22.50 -3.87 4.39
C LEU A 230 21.44 -4.39 3.41
N LEU A 231 21.52 -4.03 2.12
CA LEU A 231 20.57 -4.51 1.12
C LEU A 231 20.79 -6.00 0.78
N ASP A 232 22.03 -6.49 0.85
CA ASP A 232 22.33 -7.90 0.64
C ASP A 232 21.77 -8.76 1.79
N SER A 233 21.77 -8.25 3.04
CA SER A 233 21.19 -8.94 4.20
C SER A 233 19.66 -9.06 4.12
N PHE A 234 18.99 -8.36 3.21
CA PHE A 234 17.54 -8.48 3.06
C PHE A 234 17.13 -9.91 2.70
N MET A 235 17.99 -10.67 2.01
CA MET A 235 17.79 -12.11 1.75
C MET A 235 17.54 -12.91 3.03
N THR A 236 18.24 -12.58 4.12
CA THR A 236 18.21 -13.30 5.40
C THR A 236 17.41 -12.56 6.48
N THR A 237 16.74 -11.45 6.16
CA THR A 237 15.99 -10.65 7.14
C THR A 237 14.56 -11.17 7.36
N GLY A 238 13.93 -11.77 6.34
CA GLY A 238 12.57 -12.31 6.42
C GLY A 238 11.48 -11.39 5.86
N PHE A 239 10.29 -11.95 5.67
CA PHE A 239 9.10 -11.26 5.13
C PHE A 239 9.37 -10.57 3.77
N GLN A 240 8.89 -9.33 3.59
CA GLN A 240 9.05 -8.59 2.33
C GLN A 240 10.49 -8.15 2.05
N ALA A 241 11.37 -8.11 3.06
CA ALA A 241 12.79 -7.89 2.83
C ALA A 241 13.38 -9.04 2.00
N SER A 242 13.08 -10.29 2.36
CA SER A 242 13.52 -11.46 1.58
C SER A 242 12.95 -11.44 0.15
N HIS A 243 11.69 -11.04 -0.04
CA HIS A 243 11.12 -10.88 -1.38
C HIS A 243 11.85 -9.81 -2.20
N MET A 244 12.24 -8.69 -1.58
CA MET A 244 13.05 -7.66 -2.24
C MET A 244 14.45 -8.18 -2.60
N GLY A 245 15.09 -8.96 -1.73
CA GLY A 245 16.35 -9.63 -2.03
C GLY A 245 16.24 -10.58 -3.23
N ILE A 246 15.19 -11.40 -3.28
CA ILE A 246 14.91 -12.31 -4.41
C ILE A 246 14.67 -11.50 -5.69
N ALA A 247 13.91 -10.41 -5.62
CA ALA A 247 13.68 -9.51 -6.77
C ALA A 247 14.99 -8.93 -7.32
N ILE A 248 15.94 -8.54 -6.46
CA ILE A 248 17.27 -8.09 -6.86
C ILE A 248 18.04 -9.20 -7.59
N GLN A 249 18.00 -10.44 -7.08
CA GLN A 249 18.66 -11.58 -7.73
C GLN A 249 18.04 -11.89 -9.11
N GLU A 250 16.72 -11.88 -9.21
CA GLU A 250 16.01 -12.16 -10.45
C GLU A 250 16.28 -11.09 -11.52
N ILE A 251 16.26 -9.80 -11.16
CA ILE A 251 16.59 -8.71 -12.07
C ILE A 251 18.06 -8.76 -12.50
N ASN A 252 19.00 -9.06 -11.59
CA ASN A 252 20.40 -9.25 -11.97
C ASN A 252 20.58 -10.40 -12.96
N SER A 253 19.86 -11.51 -12.76
CA SER A 253 19.86 -12.63 -13.71
C SER A 253 19.28 -12.23 -15.07
N MET A 254 18.20 -11.43 -15.10
CA MET A 254 17.67 -10.87 -16.36
C MET A 254 18.73 -10.01 -17.08
N ILE A 255 19.46 -9.17 -16.34
CA ILE A 255 20.51 -8.30 -16.89
C ILE A 255 21.67 -9.13 -17.47
N GLU A 256 22.08 -10.19 -16.76
CA GLU A 256 23.15 -11.10 -17.20
C GLU A 256 22.76 -11.82 -18.49
N GLU A 257 21.61 -12.49 -18.50
CA GLU A 257 21.11 -13.20 -19.69
C GLU A 257 20.90 -12.27 -20.88
N ARG A 258 20.39 -11.05 -20.64
CA ARG A 258 20.24 -10.03 -21.67
C ARG A 258 21.57 -9.56 -22.25
N SER A 259 22.64 -9.61 -21.46
CA SER A 259 23.99 -9.19 -21.86
C SER A 259 24.78 -10.29 -22.56
N ALA A 260 24.31 -11.55 -22.50
CA ALA A 260 24.96 -12.67 -23.14
C ALA A 260 24.97 -12.52 -24.67
N PRO A 261 26.07 -12.90 -25.35
CA PRO A 261 26.10 -12.95 -26.81
C PRO A 261 25.03 -13.89 -27.35
N VAL A 262 24.38 -13.48 -28.44
CA VAL A 262 23.37 -14.28 -29.12
C VAL A 262 23.80 -14.48 -30.57
N HIS A 263 23.80 -15.75 -30.97
CA HIS A 263 23.98 -16.19 -32.35
C HIS A 263 22.62 -16.62 -32.90
N PHE A 264 22.18 -15.98 -33.99
CA PHE A 264 20.96 -16.35 -34.69
C PHE A 264 21.33 -17.27 -35.85
N GLU A 265 20.54 -18.33 -36.05
CA GLU A 265 20.72 -19.22 -37.20
C GLU A 265 20.49 -18.48 -38.53
N PRO A 266 21.11 -18.93 -39.64
CA PRO A 266 20.86 -18.34 -40.95
C PRO A 266 19.36 -18.32 -41.30
N GLY A 267 18.85 -17.18 -41.76
CA GLY A 267 17.43 -16.98 -42.10
C GLY A 267 16.55 -16.50 -40.95
N VAL A 268 17.06 -16.42 -39.72
CA VAL A 268 16.35 -15.90 -38.55
C VAL A 268 16.65 -14.41 -38.36
N ASP A 269 15.64 -13.55 -38.52
CA ASP A 269 15.82 -12.08 -38.45
C ASP A 269 16.28 -11.61 -37.06
N PRO A 270 17.50 -11.07 -36.87
CA PRO A 270 17.97 -10.66 -35.56
C PRO A 270 17.26 -9.42 -34.98
N PHE A 271 16.29 -8.82 -35.68
CA PHE A 271 15.52 -7.66 -35.23
C PHE A 271 14.04 -7.99 -34.99
N PHE A 272 13.38 -7.13 -34.22
CA PHE A 272 11.92 -7.12 -34.11
C PHE A 272 11.30 -6.31 -35.25
N ASP A 273 10.05 -6.66 -35.61
CA ASP A 273 9.29 -6.00 -36.67
C ASP A 273 8.89 -4.54 -36.33
N TYR A 274 8.82 -4.22 -35.04
CA TYR A 274 8.48 -2.89 -34.53
C TYR A 274 9.48 -2.45 -33.44
N PRO A 275 9.93 -1.18 -33.42
CA PRO A 275 9.62 -0.09 -34.36
C PRO A 275 10.02 -0.37 -35.84
N GLN A 276 9.48 0.36 -36.82
CA GLN A 276 9.77 0.13 -38.26
C GLN A 276 11.28 0.33 -38.59
N ASN A 277 11.74 -0.17 -39.76
CA ASN A 277 13.12 -0.04 -40.28
C ASN A 277 14.22 -0.70 -39.42
N ASN A 278 14.18 -2.02 -39.24
CA ASN A 278 15.12 -2.76 -38.36
C ASN A 278 15.08 -2.23 -36.92
N GLY A 279 13.87 -2.15 -36.35
CA GLY A 279 13.55 -1.39 -35.14
C GLY A 279 14.50 -1.63 -33.98
N ARG A 280 14.57 -2.87 -33.50
CA ARG A 280 15.35 -3.20 -32.30
C ARG A 280 15.95 -4.61 -32.38
N ARG A 281 17.25 -4.71 -32.14
CA ARG A 281 17.97 -6.00 -32.14
C ARG A 281 17.51 -6.86 -30.96
N ARG A 282 17.20 -8.12 -31.25
CA ARG A 282 16.83 -9.14 -30.26
C ARG A 282 18.04 -9.51 -29.40
N ARG A 283 17.83 -9.66 -28.09
CA ARG A 283 18.84 -10.00 -27.08
C ARG A 283 18.59 -11.38 -26.49
N GLY A 284 19.52 -11.86 -25.65
CA GLY A 284 19.39 -13.17 -24.99
C GLY A 284 18.14 -13.26 -24.13
N LEU A 285 17.73 -12.12 -23.56
CA LEU A 285 16.47 -11.94 -22.85
C LEU A 285 15.89 -10.56 -23.17
N THR A 286 14.59 -10.51 -23.45
CA THR A 286 13.81 -9.29 -23.69
C THR A 286 13.13 -8.86 -22.38
N ILE A 287 13.42 -7.65 -21.89
CA ILE A 287 12.83 -7.13 -20.64
C ILE A 287 11.60 -6.26 -20.95
N PHE A 288 10.45 -6.67 -20.41
CA PHE A 288 9.21 -5.89 -20.39
C PHE A 288 9.10 -5.14 -19.06
N LEU A 289 9.06 -3.81 -19.12
CA LEU A 289 8.86 -2.94 -17.98
C LEU A 289 7.43 -2.40 -17.98
N GLY A 290 6.70 -2.62 -16.90
CA GLY A 290 5.36 -2.06 -16.69
C GLY A 290 5.35 -1.11 -15.50
N TYR A 291 4.76 0.08 -15.63
CA TYR A 291 4.48 0.95 -14.49
C TYR A 291 3.16 1.70 -14.63
N THR A 292 2.51 2.01 -13.50
CA THR A 292 1.27 2.80 -13.48
C THR A 292 1.53 4.31 -13.52
N SER A 293 0.55 5.10 -13.98
CA SER A 293 0.66 6.56 -14.16
C SER A 293 1.18 7.32 -12.93
N ASN A 294 0.66 7.01 -11.75
CA ASN A 294 1.04 7.66 -10.50
C ASN A 294 2.54 7.55 -10.18
N LEU A 295 3.21 6.50 -10.68
CA LEU A 295 4.66 6.34 -10.49
C LEU A 295 5.45 7.33 -11.35
N VAL A 296 4.93 7.74 -12.51
CA VAL A 296 5.51 8.83 -13.31
C VAL A 296 5.15 10.20 -12.72
N THR A 297 4.00 10.34 -12.09
CA THR A 297 3.69 11.54 -11.28
C THR A 297 4.68 11.70 -10.12
N SER A 298 5.17 10.60 -9.54
CA SER A 298 6.20 10.59 -8.49
C SER A 298 7.63 10.87 -9.02
N GLY A 299 8.64 10.78 -8.14
CA GLY A 299 10.06 10.84 -8.52
C GLY A 299 10.63 9.53 -9.10
N LEU A 300 9.83 8.45 -9.22
CA LEU A 300 10.26 7.26 -9.95
C LEU A 300 10.40 7.50 -11.45
N ARG A 301 9.80 8.58 -11.98
CA ARG A 301 10.03 9.02 -13.37
C ARG A 301 11.51 9.07 -13.71
N GLU A 302 12.33 9.69 -12.87
CA GLU A 302 13.77 9.80 -13.09
C GLU A 302 14.46 8.44 -13.09
N THR A 303 13.96 7.48 -12.29
CA THR A 303 14.42 6.10 -12.24
C THR A 303 14.07 5.36 -13.54
N PHE A 304 12.84 5.46 -14.02
CA PHE A 304 12.43 4.86 -15.31
C PHE A 304 13.19 5.47 -16.48
N ARG A 305 13.31 6.81 -16.51
CA ARG A 305 14.09 7.54 -17.51
C ARG A 305 15.54 7.05 -17.55
N TYR A 306 16.18 6.80 -16.40
CA TYR A 306 17.53 6.21 -16.33
C TYR A 306 17.60 4.82 -16.99
N LEU A 307 16.62 3.95 -16.74
CA LEU A 307 16.58 2.61 -17.36
C LEU A 307 16.43 2.69 -18.88
N VAL A 308 15.59 3.61 -19.37
CA VAL A 308 15.35 3.80 -20.81
C VAL A 308 16.54 4.50 -21.49
N GLU A 309 17.10 5.55 -20.90
CA GLU A 309 18.31 6.26 -21.38
C GLU A 309 19.53 5.34 -21.51
N HIS A 310 19.66 4.37 -20.61
CA HIS A 310 20.76 3.41 -20.65
C HIS A 310 20.41 2.10 -21.35
N ASP A 311 19.29 2.08 -22.09
CA ASP A 311 18.90 0.98 -22.95
C ASP A 311 18.86 -0.38 -22.20
N GLN A 312 18.37 -0.32 -20.96
CA GLN A 312 18.38 -1.43 -20.02
C GLN A 312 17.14 -2.30 -20.10
N VAL A 313 16.06 -1.80 -20.71
CA VAL A 313 14.81 -2.50 -20.99
C VAL A 313 14.53 -2.53 -22.48
N ASP A 314 13.58 -3.36 -22.93
CA ASP A 314 13.30 -3.56 -24.35
C ASP A 314 11.90 -3.12 -24.76
N CYS A 315 10.94 -3.18 -23.84
CA CYS A 315 9.57 -2.79 -24.07
C CYS A 315 9.03 -2.12 -22.81
N VAL A 316 8.21 -1.08 -22.99
CA VAL A 316 7.51 -0.41 -21.89
C VAL A 316 6.00 -0.50 -22.10
N VAL A 317 5.25 -0.74 -21.03
CA VAL A 317 3.79 -0.60 -21.01
C VAL A 317 3.39 0.30 -19.85
N THR A 318 2.54 1.29 -20.12
CA THR A 318 2.01 2.21 -19.10
C THR A 318 0.58 2.63 -19.44
N SER A 319 -0.12 3.30 -18.52
CA SER A 319 -1.37 4.00 -18.80
C SER A 319 -1.12 5.42 -19.35
N ALA A 320 -2.16 6.08 -19.87
CA ALA A 320 -2.08 7.41 -20.48
C ALA A 320 -1.43 8.44 -19.55
N GLY A 321 -1.85 8.46 -18.28
CA GLY A 321 -1.23 9.29 -17.24
C GLY A 321 0.29 9.11 -17.11
N GLY A 322 0.84 7.93 -17.39
CA GLY A 322 2.29 7.69 -17.35
C GLY A 322 3.06 8.22 -18.55
N ILE A 323 2.36 8.62 -19.61
CA ILE A 323 2.93 9.28 -20.80
C ILE A 323 2.76 10.79 -20.64
N GLU A 324 1.54 11.26 -20.40
CA GLU A 324 1.28 12.70 -20.32
C GLU A 324 2.03 13.37 -19.17
N GLU A 325 2.10 12.76 -17.97
CA GLU A 325 2.84 13.34 -16.85
C GLU A 325 4.35 13.41 -17.10
N ASP A 326 4.91 12.51 -17.93
CA ASP A 326 6.31 12.58 -18.34
C ASP A 326 6.58 13.78 -19.25
N LEU A 327 5.69 14.02 -20.22
CA LEU A 327 5.77 15.14 -21.16
C LEU A 327 5.50 16.46 -20.45
N ILE A 328 4.43 16.52 -19.65
CA ILE A 328 4.02 17.70 -18.88
C ILE A 328 5.14 18.15 -17.95
N LYS A 329 5.87 17.23 -17.31
CA LYS A 329 7.01 17.55 -16.43
C LYS A 329 8.20 18.19 -17.15
N CYS A 330 8.28 18.10 -18.48
CA CYS A 330 9.25 18.87 -19.26
C CYS A 330 8.83 20.34 -19.38
N LEU A 331 7.51 20.59 -19.41
CA LEU A 331 6.92 21.93 -19.54
C LEU A 331 6.81 22.64 -18.19
N ARG A 332 6.30 21.96 -17.15
CA ARG A 332 5.98 22.53 -15.84
C ARG A 332 6.14 21.49 -14.72
N PRO A 333 6.53 21.89 -13.50
CA PRO A 333 6.77 20.96 -12.40
C PRO A 333 5.48 20.46 -11.71
N THR A 334 5.62 19.34 -11.01
CA THR A 334 4.68 18.82 -10.01
C THR A 334 5.22 19.13 -8.61
N TYR A 335 4.36 19.39 -7.64
CA TYR A 335 4.75 19.80 -6.28
C TYR A 335 4.33 18.78 -5.23
N LEU A 336 5.02 18.79 -4.08
CA LEU A 336 4.62 18.01 -2.92
C LEU A 336 3.47 18.71 -2.18
N GLY A 337 2.48 17.93 -1.77
CA GLY A 337 1.35 18.34 -0.95
C GLY A 337 1.03 17.28 0.11
N ASN A 338 -0.25 17.05 0.36
CA ASN A 338 -0.71 16.12 1.39
C ASN A 338 -2.01 15.42 0.96
N PHE A 339 -2.12 14.12 1.25
CA PHE A 339 -3.31 13.31 1.01
C PHE A 339 -4.61 13.90 1.57
N LYS A 340 -4.54 14.66 2.67
CA LYS A 340 -5.70 15.17 3.40
C LYS A 340 -6.13 16.59 2.99
N MET A 341 -5.50 17.19 1.98
CA MET A 341 -5.90 18.51 1.48
C MET A 341 -7.34 18.49 0.93
N SER A 342 -8.10 19.54 1.21
CA SER A 342 -9.51 19.65 0.81
C SER A 342 -9.66 19.70 -0.70
N GLY A 343 -10.43 18.77 -1.27
CA GLY A 343 -10.71 18.75 -2.71
C GLY A 343 -11.44 20.01 -3.18
N THR A 344 -12.31 20.59 -2.34
CA THR A 344 -13.06 21.81 -2.68
C THR A 344 -12.14 23.02 -2.80
N GLU A 345 -11.20 23.20 -1.86
CA GLU A 345 -10.24 24.30 -1.88
C GLU A 345 -9.26 24.16 -3.05
N LEU A 346 -8.76 22.94 -3.27
CA LEU A 346 -7.87 22.64 -4.38
C LEU A 346 -8.53 22.92 -5.73
N ARG A 347 -9.80 22.50 -5.92
CA ARG A 347 -10.54 22.76 -7.15
C ARG A 347 -10.77 24.26 -7.37
N ALA A 348 -11.15 25.00 -6.32
CA ALA A 348 -11.34 26.45 -6.41
C ALA A 348 -10.03 27.18 -6.78
N GLY A 349 -8.88 26.65 -6.34
CA GLY A 349 -7.55 27.16 -6.71
C GLY A 349 -6.99 26.61 -8.03
N GLY A 350 -7.72 25.77 -8.76
CA GLY A 350 -7.23 25.15 -10.00
C GLY A 350 -6.03 24.21 -9.81
N ILE A 351 -5.99 23.48 -8.69
CA ILE A 351 -4.93 22.53 -8.37
C ILE A 351 -5.51 21.12 -8.34
N ASN A 352 -4.91 20.18 -9.08
CA ASN A 352 -5.27 18.77 -9.05
C ASN A 352 -4.38 18.03 -8.06
N ARG A 353 -4.93 17.03 -7.38
CA ARG A 353 -4.20 16.22 -6.40
C ARG A 353 -4.10 14.77 -6.84
N ALA A 354 -2.88 14.25 -6.89
CA ALA A 354 -2.56 12.84 -7.09
C ALA A 354 -1.87 12.31 -5.82
N GLY A 355 -2.64 11.69 -4.91
CA GLY A 355 -2.12 11.26 -3.62
C GLY A 355 -1.69 12.46 -2.75
N ASN A 356 -0.40 12.56 -2.44
CA ASN A 356 0.25 13.70 -1.79
C ASN A 356 1.01 14.61 -2.78
N LEU A 357 0.71 14.56 -4.08
CA LEU A 357 1.30 15.42 -5.10
C LEU A 357 0.25 16.40 -5.65
N LEU A 358 0.71 17.58 -6.06
CA LEU A 358 -0.10 18.67 -6.58
C LEU A 358 0.33 19.04 -7.99
N ILE A 359 -0.63 19.09 -8.91
CA ILE A 359 -0.42 19.39 -10.33
C ILE A 359 -1.33 20.58 -10.68
N PRO A 360 -0.77 21.80 -10.81
CA PRO A 360 -1.55 22.98 -11.19
C PRO A 360 -2.20 22.82 -12.56
N ASN A 361 -3.44 23.29 -12.75
CA ASN A 361 -4.15 23.25 -14.04
C ASN A 361 -3.39 23.95 -15.16
N SER A 362 -2.58 24.97 -14.84
CA SER A 362 -1.71 25.65 -15.81
C SER A 362 -0.74 24.70 -16.51
N ASN A 363 -0.44 23.53 -15.91
CA ASN A 363 0.38 22.49 -16.53
C ASN A 363 -0.36 21.87 -17.72
N TYR A 364 -1.64 21.54 -17.55
CA TYR A 364 -2.48 20.99 -18.62
C TYR A 364 -2.78 22.03 -19.70
N CYS A 365 -2.93 23.32 -19.36
CA CYS A 365 -3.02 24.39 -20.36
C CYS A 365 -1.71 24.52 -21.19
N ALA A 366 -0.55 24.38 -20.55
CA ALA A 366 0.73 24.38 -21.26
C ALA A 366 0.86 23.14 -22.16
N PHE A 367 0.36 22.00 -21.71
CA PHE A 367 0.32 20.76 -22.48
C PHE A 367 -0.57 20.87 -23.71
N GLU A 368 -1.78 21.42 -23.57
CA GLU A 368 -2.68 21.72 -24.68
C GLU A 368 -2.00 22.59 -25.74
N GLY A 369 -1.35 23.68 -25.32
CA GLY A 369 -0.65 24.58 -26.22
C GLY A 369 0.51 23.93 -26.97
N TRP A 370 1.21 22.97 -26.34
CA TRP A 370 2.28 22.21 -26.98
C TRP A 370 1.77 21.10 -27.89
N LEU A 371 0.70 20.41 -27.49
CA LEU A 371 0.22 19.20 -28.15
C LEU A 371 -0.62 19.48 -29.40
N ASN A 372 -1.45 20.53 -29.39
CA ASN A 372 -2.39 20.80 -30.47
C ASN A 372 -1.73 20.93 -31.86
N PRO A 373 -0.61 21.66 -32.05
CA PRO A 373 0.06 21.71 -33.35
C PRO A 373 0.54 20.34 -33.83
N ILE A 374 1.00 19.49 -32.91
CA ILE A 374 1.44 18.12 -33.23
C ILE A 374 0.26 17.27 -33.68
N LEU A 375 -0.90 17.40 -33.02
CA LEU A 375 -2.12 16.70 -33.44
C LEU A 375 -2.64 17.19 -34.80
N ASP A 376 -2.50 18.49 -35.10
CA ASP A 376 -2.80 19.03 -36.43
C ASP A 376 -1.92 18.33 -37.50
N GLU A 377 -0.61 18.23 -37.28
CA GLU A 377 0.30 17.51 -38.19
C GLU A 377 -0.03 16.01 -38.32
N CYS A 378 -0.30 15.33 -37.19
CA CYS A 378 -0.69 13.92 -37.21
C CYS A 378 -1.98 13.67 -37.99
N LEU A 379 -2.97 14.56 -37.89
CA LEU A 379 -4.22 14.45 -38.64
C LEU A 379 -3.99 14.65 -40.15
N GLU A 380 -3.15 15.61 -40.53
CA GLU A 380 -2.79 15.83 -41.93
C GLU A 380 -2.00 14.64 -42.52
N GLU A 381 -1.08 14.05 -41.77
CA GLU A 381 -0.39 12.80 -42.14
C GLU A 381 -1.38 11.64 -42.32
N GLN A 382 -2.39 11.53 -41.45
CA GLN A 382 -3.45 10.54 -41.58
C GLN A 382 -4.28 10.76 -42.86
N ARG A 383 -4.65 12.01 -43.16
CA ARG A 383 -5.48 12.37 -44.32
C ARG A 383 -4.75 12.23 -45.66
N HIS A 384 -3.50 12.67 -45.71
CA HIS A 384 -2.80 12.87 -46.98
C HIS A 384 -1.72 11.82 -47.26
N GLN A 385 -1.16 11.20 -46.23
CA GLN A 385 -0.11 10.18 -46.36
C GLN A 385 -0.63 8.77 -46.05
N GLY A 386 -1.87 8.65 -45.57
CA GLY A 386 -2.47 7.38 -45.17
C GLY A 386 -1.85 6.81 -43.89
N THR A 387 -1.23 7.65 -43.06
CA THR A 387 -0.61 7.23 -41.80
C THR A 387 -1.66 6.64 -40.88
N ARG A 388 -1.48 5.37 -40.51
CA ARG A 388 -2.31 4.68 -39.51
C ARG A 388 -1.68 4.85 -38.13
N TRP A 389 -2.30 5.69 -37.31
CA TRP A 389 -1.83 5.93 -35.96
C TRP A 389 -2.22 4.80 -35.02
N THR A 390 -1.29 4.46 -34.13
CA THR A 390 -1.49 3.57 -32.99
C THR A 390 -0.98 4.30 -31.75
N PRO A 391 -1.36 3.88 -30.53
CA PRO A 391 -0.81 4.46 -29.32
C PRO A 391 0.73 4.54 -29.33
N SER A 392 1.42 3.45 -29.64
CA SER A 392 2.88 3.40 -29.64
C SER A 392 3.52 4.34 -30.68
N LYS A 393 2.94 4.46 -31.88
CA LYS A 393 3.40 5.41 -32.92
C LYS A 393 3.22 6.86 -32.47
N LEU A 394 2.05 7.19 -31.91
CA LEU A 394 1.81 8.54 -31.40
C LEU A 394 2.76 8.87 -30.25
N ILE A 395 2.97 7.95 -29.30
CA ILE A 395 3.90 8.15 -28.19
C ILE A 395 5.34 8.36 -28.69
N ALA A 396 5.77 7.60 -29.71
CA ALA A 396 7.08 7.80 -30.33
C ALA A 396 7.22 9.18 -30.97
N ARG A 397 6.17 9.67 -31.68
CA ARG A 397 6.11 11.04 -32.20
C ARG A 397 6.19 12.08 -31.08
N LEU A 398 5.42 11.92 -30.01
CA LEU A 398 5.48 12.84 -28.86
C LEU A 398 6.87 12.84 -28.19
N GLY A 399 7.53 11.69 -28.14
CA GLY A 399 8.90 11.55 -27.67
C GLY A 399 9.93 12.28 -28.56
N SER A 400 9.75 12.26 -29.88
CA SER A 400 10.61 13.05 -30.78
C SER A 400 10.35 14.55 -30.64
N GLU A 401 9.09 14.97 -30.59
CA GLU A 401 8.70 16.38 -30.52
C GLU A 401 9.10 17.07 -29.20
N ILE A 402 9.03 16.34 -28.07
CA ILE A 402 9.38 16.97 -26.78
C ILE A 402 10.87 17.34 -26.71
N GLY A 403 11.73 16.61 -27.42
CA GLY A 403 13.15 16.93 -27.60
C GLY A 403 13.98 17.05 -26.30
N ASP A 404 13.46 16.57 -25.17
CA ASP A 404 14.01 16.83 -23.84
C ASP A 404 14.60 15.56 -23.21
N LYS A 405 15.89 15.60 -22.87
CA LYS A 405 16.64 14.51 -22.20
C LYS A 405 16.12 14.15 -20.81
N ARG A 406 15.21 14.93 -20.24
CA ARG A 406 14.50 14.63 -19.00
C ARG A 406 13.32 13.67 -19.20
N SER A 407 12.82 13.52 -20.44
CA SER A 407 11.66 12.69 -20.77
C SER A 407 12.02 11.22 -20.96
N ILE A 408 11.16 10.33 -20.43
CA ILE A 408 11.18 8.90 -20.73
C ILE A 408 10.85 8.66 -22.20
N CYS A 409 9.79 9.32 -22.71
CA CYS A 409 9.33 9.17 -24.09
C CYS A 409 10.42 9.58 -25.11
N TYR A 410 11.17 10.64 -24.82
CA TYR A 410 12.31 11.05 -25.64
C TYR A 410 13.37 9.95 -25.76
N TRP A 411 13.84 9.41 -24.63
CA TRP A 411 14.84 8.35 -24.64
C TRP A 411 14.32 7.05 -25.24
N ALA A 412 13.03 6.76 -25.06
CA ALA A 412 12.39 5.60 -25.66
C ALA A 412 12.39 5.70 -27.18
N TRP A 413 12.08 6.88 -27.73
CA TRP A 413 12.22 7.16 -29.16
C TRP A 413 13.67 7.03 -29.63
N CYS A 414 14.63 7.67 -28.94
CA CYS A 414 16.06 7.61 -29.32
C CYS A 414 16.61 6.18 -29.34
N HIS A 415 16.20 5.33 -28.40
CA HIS A 415 16.66 3.94 -28.29
C HIS A 415 15.73 2.93 -28.95
N ARG A 416 14.70 3.39 -29.66
CA ARG A 416 13.70 2.54 -30.34
C ARG A 416 13.09 1.50 -29.38
N ILE A 417 12.78 1.94 -28.16
CA ILE A 417 12.06 1.17 -27.15
C ILE A 417 10.58 1.52 -27.31
N PRO A 418 9.73 0.58 -27.76
CA PRO A 418 8.30 0.85 -27.91
C PRO A 418 7.64 1.03 -26.55
N ILE A 419 6.75 2.03 -26.46
CA ILE A 419 5.86 2.26 -25.32
C ILE A 419 4.44 1.92 -25.76
N PHE A 420 3.84 0.89 -25.18
CA PHE A 420 2.45 0.52 -25.46
C PHE A 420 1.50 1.06 -24.40
N CYS A 421 0.34 1.53 -24.84
CA CYS A 421 -0.73 2.02 -23.98
C CYS A 421 -2.09 1.77 -24.66
N PRO A 422 -2.75 0.63 -24.42
CA PRO A 422 -3.99 0.30 -25.13
C PRO A 422 -5.15 1.26 -24.78
N ALA A 423 -5.12 1.89 -23.61
CA ALA A 423 -6.09 2.89 -23.17
C ALA A 423 -5.46 4.30 -23.15
N LEU A 424 -4.87 4.72 -24.27
CA LEU A 424 -4.19 6.01 -24.39
C LEU A 424 -5.14 7.21 -24.24
N THR A 425 -6.44 7.00 -24.45
CA THR A 425 -7.49 8.02 -24.32
C THR A 425 -7.95 8.27 -22.88
N ASP A 426 -7.47 7.51 -21.90
CA ASP A 426 -7.89 7.61 -20.48
C ASP A 426 -6.99 8.58 -19.69
N GLY A 427 -7.01 9.86 -20.06
CA GLY A 427 -6.19 10.91 -19.43
C GLY A 427 -6.31 12.27 -20.12
N SER A 428 -5.48 13.23 -19.71
CA SER A 428 -5.40 14.56 -20.35
C SER A 428 -5.08 14.48 -21.84
N LEU A 429 -4.31 13.49 -22.30
CA LEU A 429 -4.08 13.27 -23.72
C LEU A 429 -5.38 12.94 -24.47
N GLY A 430 -6.27 12.18 -23.84
CA GLY A 430 -7.61 11.89 -24.34
C GLY A 430 -8.49 13.14 -24.42
N ASP A 431 -8.45 13.99 -23.40
CA ASP A 431 -9.15 15.29 -23.41
C ASP A 431 -8.72 16.15 -24.61
N MET A 432 -7.41 16.18 -24.90
CA MET A 432 -6.88 16.94 -26.03
C MET A 432 -7.28 16.34 -27.38
N LEU A 433 -7.25 15.01 -27.53
CA LEU A 433 -7.76 14.32 -28.72
C LEU A 433 -9.25 14.61 -28.93
N TYR A 434 -10.03 14.66 -27.85
CA TYR A 434 -11.44 15.03 -27.90
C TYR A 434 -11.62 16.47 -28.40
N PHE A 435 -11.00 17.47 -27.77
CA PHE A 435 -11.13 18.87 -28.17
C PHE A 435 -10.64 19.10 -29.60
N HIS A 436 -9.54 18.44 -29.97
CA HIS A 436 -8.97 18.48 -31.32
C HIS A 436 -9.96 17.95 -32.37
N SER A 437 -10.60 16.80 -32.12
CA SER A 437 -11.59 16.23 -33.04
C SER A 437 -12.82 17.14 -33.21
N VAL A 438 -13.30 17.76 -32.14
CA VAL A 438 -14.45 18.67 -32.18
C VAL A 438 -14.12 19.93 -32.97
N LYS A 439 -12.93 20.51 -32.77
CA LYS A 439 -12.43 21.66 -33.54
C LYS A 439 -12.33 21.35 -35.04
N ASN A 440 -12.05 20.10 -35.39
CA ASN A 440 -11.94 19.62 -36.77
C ASN A 440 -13.25 19.03 -37.31
N GLY A 441 -14.41 19.43 -36.78
CA GLY A 441 -15.72 19.07 -37.33
C GLY A 441 -16.10 17.60 -37.11
N GLY A 442 -15.50 16.94 -36.11
CA GLY A 442 -15.71 15.51 -35.83
C GLY A 442 -14.75 14.59 -36.57
N ASP A 443 -13.89 15.12 -37.45
CA ASP A 443 -12.80 14.38 -38.07
C ASP A 443 -11.56 14.45 -37.17
N GLY A 444 -11.12 13.30 -36.65
CA GLY A 444 -10.07 13.22 -35.65
C GLY A 444 -9.07 12.10 -35.93
N ILE A 445 -7.99 12.10 -35.16
CA ILE A 445 -6.98 11.05 -35.23
C ILE A 445 -7.59 9.71 -34.80
N VAL A 446 -7.39 8.68 -35.61
CA VAL A 446 -7.83 7.31 -35.31
C VAL A 446 -6.65 6.54 -34.73
N LEU A 447 -6.81 6.03 -33.50
CA LEU A 447 -5.81 5.21 -32.83
C LEU A 447 -6.19 3.73 -32.91
N ASP A 448 -5.53 2.97 -33.79
CA ASP A 448 -5.72 1.52 -33.91
C ASP A 448 -4.94 0.76 -32.82
N ILE A 449 -5.66 0.11 -31.92
CA ILE A 449 -5.10 -0.70 -30.83
C ILE A 449 -4.76 -2.14 -31.27
N VAL A 450 -5.32 -2.62 -32.39
CA VAL A 450 -5.10 -4.00 -32.87
C VAL A 450 -3.71 -4.14 -33.46
N GLU A 451 -3.25 -3.14 -34.21
CA GLU A 451 -1.88 -3.10 -34.72
C GLU A 451 -0.85 -3.09 -33.57
N ASP A 452 -1.09 -2.27 -32.53
CA ASP A 452 -0.23 -2.25 -31.33
C ASP A 452 -0.22 -3.60 -30.58
N LEU A 453 -1.39 -4.25 -30.44
CA LEU A 453 -1.48 -5.57 -29.83
C LEU A 453 -0.67 -6.61 -30.61
N ARG A 454 -0.69 -6.55 -31.96
CA ARG A 454 0.13 -7.43 -32.79
C ARG A 454 1.61 -7.19 -32.53
N TYR A 455 2.06 -5.94 -32.50
CA TYR A 455 3.47 -5.64 -32.22
C TYR A 455 3.93 -6.15 -30.86
N LEU A 456 3.16 -5.89 -29.80
CA LEU A 456 3.49 -6.36 -28.46
C LEU A 456 3.54 -7.90 -28.38
N ASN A 457 2.50 -8.58 -28.89
CA ASN A 457 2.44 -10.05 -28.85
C ASN A 457 3.55 -10.68 -29.70
N THR A 458 3.79 -10.18 -30.91
CA THR A 458 4.86 -10.69 -31.78
C THR A 458 6.24 -10.48 -31.16
N MET A 459 6.46 -9.36 -30.45
CA MET A 459 7.70 -9.12 -29.72
C MET A 459 7.93 -10.19 -28.64
N ALA A 460 6.89 -10.56 -27.88
CA ALA A 460 6.98 -11.64 -26.90
C ALA A 460 7.25 -13.00 -27.58
N VAL A 461 6.47 -13.36 -28.61
CA VAL A 461 6.61 -14.63 -29.35
C VAL A 461 8.01 -14.79 -29.95
N ARG A 462 8.58 -13.73 -30.53
CA ARG A 462 9.91 -13.77 -31.16
C ARG A 462 11.07 -13.63 -30.18
N SER A 463 10.81 -13.43 -28.89
CA SER A 463 11.84 -13.31 -27.86
C SER A 463 12.38 -14.68 -27.46
N LEU A 464 13.71 -14.82 -27.42
CA LEU A 464 14.38 -16.04 -26.96
C LEU A 464 13.99 -16.39 -25.53
N ARG A 465 14.17 -15.41 -24.62
CA ARG A 465 13.68 -15.43 -23.24
C ARG A 465 13.04 -14.10 -22.89
N THR A 466 12.17 -14.08 -21.90
CA THR A 466 11.52 -12.85 -21.44
C THR A 466 11.61 -12.69 -19.93
N GLY A 467 11.93 -11.46 -19.52
CA GLY A 467 11.87 -11.02 -18.13
C GLY A 467 10.81 -9.94 -17.98
N VAL A 468 10.00 -10.04 -16.94
CA VAL A 468 8.89 -9.13 -16.68
C VAL A 468 9.14 -8.41 -15.35
N ILE A 469 9.12 -7.07 -15.38
CA ILE A 469 9.23 -6.21 -14.20
C ILE A 469 8.02 -5.28 -14.19
N ILE A 470 7.09 -5.49 -13.26
CA ILE A 470 5.83 -4.74 -13.22
C ILE A 470 5.70 -4.02 -11.89
N LEU A 471 5.56 -2.69 -11.94
CA LEU A 471 5.31 -1.83 -10.80
C LEU A 471 3.87 -1.34 -10.82
N GLY A 472 3.08 -1.79 -9.85
CA GLY A 472 1.63 -1.59 -9.82
C GLY A 472 0.84 -2.74 -10.44
N GLY A 473 -0.36 -2.43 -10.95
CA GLY A 473 -1.33 -3.41 -11.44
C GLY A 473 -2.09 -2.93 -12.68
N GLY A 474 -3.36 -3.30 -12.76
CA GLY A 474 -4.29 -2.85 -13.80
C GLY A 474 -3.93 -3.33 -15.20
N VAL A 475 -4.31 -2.52 -16.20
CA VAL A 475 -4.10 -2.81 -17.63
C VAL A 475 -2.63 -3.09 -17.93
N VAL A 476 -1.71 -2.37 -17.28
CA VAL A 476 -0.26 -2.53 -17.47
C VAL A 476 0.19 -3.94 -17.12
N LYS A 477 -0.20 -4.43 -15.93
CA LYS A 477 0.12 -5.79 -15.49
C LYS A 477 -0.45 -6.83 -16.45
N HIS A 478 -1.74 -6.72 -16.71
CA HIS A 478 -2.44 -7.71 -17.51
C HIS A 478 -1.94 -7.77 -18.96
N HIS A 479 -1.66 -6.61 -19.58
CA HIS A 479 -1.27 -6.54 -20.99
C HIS A 479 0.13 -7.14 -21.25
N ILE A 480 1.11 -6.90 -20.35
CA ILE A 480 2.44 -7.54 -20.43
C ILE A 480 2.32 -9.05 -20.24
N ASN A 481 1.56 -9.48 -19.24
CA ASN A 481 1.38 -10.91 -18.96
C ASN A 481 0.67 -11.62 -20.10
N ASN A 482 -0.35 -11.00 -20.70
CA ASN A 482 -1.08 -11.55 -21.82
C ASN A 482 -0.23 -11.64 -23.10
N ALA A 483 0.71 -10.71 -23.30
CA ALA A 483 1.69 -10.85 -24.38
C ALA A 483 2.61 -12.07 -24.16
N ASN A 484 3.04 -12.29 -22.92
CA ASN A 484 3.89 -13.43 -22.58
C ASN A 484 3.14 -14.77 -22.55
N LEU A 485 1.81 -14.77 -22.40
CA LEU A 485 0.99 -15.95 -22.64
C LEU A 485 1.20 -16.52 -24.05
N MET A 486 1.35 -15.66 -25.07
CA MET A 486 1.51 -16.08 -26.46
C MET A 486 2.80 -16.87 -26.72
N ARG A 487 3.74 -16.88 -25.78
CA ARG A 487 4.98 -17.68 -25.80
C ARG A 487 5.02 -18.75 -24.71
N ASN A 488 3.86 -19.11 -24.15
CA ASN A 488 3.71 -20.04 -23.02
C ASN A 488 4.41 -19.56 -21.74
N GLY A 489 4.40 -18.26 -21.50
CA GLY A 489 4.76 -17.64 -20.23
C GLY A 489 6.14 -16.98 -20.21
N SER A 490 6.33 -16.05 -19.28
CA SER A 490 7.64 -15.42 -19.02
C SER A 490 8.61 -16.37 -18.31
N ASP A 491 9.92 -16.15 -18.51
CA ASP A 491 10.98 -16.96 -17.91
C ASP A 491 11.39 -16.45 -16.51
N ARG A 492 11.21 -15.15 -16.26
CA ARG A 492 11.49 -14.48 -14.98
C ARG A 492 10.47 -13.39 -14.72
N THR A 493 9.99 -13.26 -13.49
CA THR A 493 8.90 -12.33 -13.16
C THR A 493 9.10 -11.65 -11.82
N VAL A 494 9.06 -10.32 -11.81
CA VAL A 494 9.12 -9.49 -10.61
C VAL A 494 7.93 -8.54 -10.60
N TYR A 495 7.08 -8.66 -9.58
CA TYR A 495 6.00 -7.72 -9.31
C TYR A 495 6.33 -6.87 -8.08
N ILE A 496 6.01 -5.58 -8.15
CA ILE A 496 6.09 -4.66 -7.02
C ILE A 496 4.78 -3.89 -6.96
N ASN A 497 3.88 -4.27 -6.07
CA ASN A 497 2.59 -3.60 -5.94
C ASN A 497 2.02 -3.75 -4.53
N SER A 498 0.98 -2.97 -4.23
CA SER A 498 0.26 -3.03 -2.96
C SER A 498 -1.06 -3.81 -3.05
N GLY A 499 -1.34 -4.47 -4.18
CA GLY A 499 -2.57 -5.21 -4.42
C GLY A 499 -2.64 -6.47 -3.56
N GLN A 500 -3.84 -6.82 -3.10
CA GLN A 500 -4.10 -7.95 -2.22
C GLN A 500 -5.02 -8.95 -2.92
N GLU A 501 -4.79 -10.24 -2.70
CA GLU A 501 -5.50 -11.31 -3.39
C GLU A 501 -7.00 -11.42 -3.03
N PHE A 502 -7.40 -10.97 -1.84
CA PHE A 502 -8.72 -11.28 -1.26
C PHE A 502 -9.92 -10.74 -2.06
N ASP A 503 -9.70 -9.75 -2.92
CA ASP A 503 -10.75 -9.14 -3.74
C ASP A 503 -10.90 -9.77 -5.13
N GLY A 504 -10.06 -10.77 -5.47
CA GLY A 504 -10.09 -11.47 -6.75
C GLY A 504 -9.65 -10.60 -7.94
N SER A 505 -8.96 -9.48 -7.70
CA SER A 505 -8.48 -8.61 -8.78
C SER A 505 -7.18 -9.15 -9.42
N ASP A 506 -7.06 -9.02 -10.75
CA ASP A 506 -5.77 -9.30 -11.42
C ASP A 506 -4.63 -8.44 -10.83
N SER A 507 -4.93 -7.20 -10.40
CA SER A 507 -3.93 -6.33 -9.78
C SER A 507 -3.35 -6.91 -8.49
N GLY A 508 -4.18 -7.57 -7.68
CA GLY A 508 -3.80 -8.16 -6.39
C GLY A 508 -3.30 -9.59 -6.46
N ALA A 509 -3.58 -10.31 -7.56
CA ALA A 509 -3.20 -11.70 -7.78
C ALA A 509 -1.72 -11.98 -7.53
N GLU A 510 -1.44 -13.11 -6.88
CA GLU A 510 -0.09 -13.63 -6.70
C GLU A 510 0.49 -14.14 -8.05
N PRO A 511 1.84 -14.19 -8.21
CA PRO A 511 2.44 -14.70 -9.44
C PRO A 511 2.02 -16.12 -9.80
N ASP A 512 1.69 -16.95 -8.80
CA ASP A 512 1.23 -18.32 -9.00
C ASP A 512 -0.10 -18.40 -9.75
N GLU A 513 -1.01 -17.42 -9.56
CA GLU A 513 -2.23 -17.35 -10.36
C GLU A 513 -1.88 -17.18 -11.85
N ALA A 514 -0.89 -16.35 -12.18
CA ALA A 514 -0.45 -16.15 -13.56
C ALA A 514 0.21 -17.42 -14.15
N VAL A 515 0.75 -18.31 -13.32
CA VAL A 515 1.23 -19.63 -13.77
C VAL A 515 0.06 -20.49 -14.23
N SER A 516 -1.07 -20.47 -13.53
CA SER A 516 -2.25 -21.27 -13.91
C SER A 516 -2.78 -20.95 -15.32
N TRP A 517 -2.63 -19.70 -15.77
CA TRP A 517 -3.00 -19.25 -17.11
C TRP A 517 -1.93 -19.54 -18.18
N GLY A 518 -0.71 -19.90 -17.80
CA GLY A 518 0.44 -19.96 -18.72
C GLY A 518 1.00 -18.58 -19.08
N LYS A 519 0.65 -17.52 -18.33
CA LYS A 519 1.24 -16.17 -18.47
C LYS A 519 2.65 -16.10 -17.88
N VAL A 520 2.93 -16.96 -16.90
CA VAL A 520 4.26 -17.22 -16.32
C VAL A 520 4.55 -18.71 -16.46
N LYS A 521 5.78 -19.11 -16.79
CA LYS A 521 6.13 -20.54 -16.89
C LYS A 521 6.10 -21.20 -15.51
N GLY A 522 5.66 -22.45 -15.43
CA GLY A 522 5.72 -23.23 -14.17
C GLY A 522 7.15 -23.48 -13.65
N THR A 523 8.15 -23.37 -14.52
CA THR A 523 9.58 -23.43 -14.15
C THR A 523 10.20 -22.05 -13.87
N ALA A 524 9.46 -20.96 -14.06
CA ALA A 524 9.98 -19.63 -13.83
C ALA A 524 10.12 -19.34 -12.33
N ARG A 525 11.15 -18.56 -12.00
CA ARG A 525 11.21 -17.90 -10.70
C ARG A 525 10.39 -16.60 -10.78
N ALA A 526 9.36 -16.53 -9.94
CA ALA A 526 8.47 -15.39 -9.86
C ALA A 526 8.41 -14.88 -8.42
N VAL A 527 8.49 -13.57 -8.24
CA VAL A 527 8.46 -12.93 -6.92
C VAL A 527 7.58 -11.69 -6.93
N LYS A 528 6.82 -11.49 -5.85
CA LYS A 528 6.02 -10.29 -5.60
C LYS A 528 6.51 -9.59 -4.33
N VAL A 529 6.88 -8.32 -4.45
CA VAL A 529 7.19 -7.44 -3.33
C VAL A 529 5.96 -6.61 -3.01
N CYS A 530 5.32 -6.90 -1.88
CA CYS A 530 4.13 -6.20 -1.40
C CYS A 530 4.53 -4.88 -0.71
N ALA A 531 4.81 -3.84 -1.50
CA ALA A 531 5.26 -2.53 -1.02
C ALA A 531 4.86 -1.40 -1.97
N ASP A 532 4.94 -0.15 -1.48
CA ASP A 532 4.92 1.03 -2.35
C ASP A 532 6.22 1.08 -3.16
N ALA A 533 6.10 1.10 -4.49
CA ALA A 533 7.23 1.11 -5.41
C ALA A 533 8.19 2.29 -5.18
N THR A 534 7.69 3.44 -4.69
CA THR A 534 8.50 4.63 -4.43
C THR A 534 9.56 4.41 -3.36
N LEU A 535 9.33 3.45 -2.45
CA LEU A 535 10.28 3.09 -1.38
C LEU A 535 11.32 2.08 -1.87
N VAL A 536 10.90 1.06 -2.62
CA VAL A 536 11.74 -0.12 -2.89
C VAL A 536 12.44 -0.07 -4.24
N PHE A 537 11.80 0.49 -5.28
CA PHE A 537 12.35 0.41 -6.64
C PHE A 537 13.66 1.18 -6.85
N PRO A 538 13.88 2.38 -6.27
CA PRO A 538 15.17 3.05 -6.37
C PRO A 538 16.31 2.23 -5.78
N LEU A 539 16.05 1.52 -4.66
CA LEU A 539 17.02 0.65 -4.01
C LEU A 539 17.31 -0.61 -4.85
N ILE A 540 16.28 -1.19 -5.46
CA ILE A 540 16.42 -2.30 -6.42
C ILE A 540 17.28 -1.86 -7.60
N VAL A 541 16.99 -0.69 -8.20
CA VAL A 541 17.77 -0.15 -9.33
C VAL A 541 19.23 0.12 -8.92
N ALA A 542 19.47 0.62 -7.71
CA ALA A 542 20.82 0.82 -7.19
C ALA A 542 21.64 -0.49 -7.12
N ARG A 543 21.01 -1.60 -6.69
CA ARG A 543 21.66 -2.92 -6.60
C ARG A 543 21.67 -3.74 -7.89
N THR A 544 20.99 -3.28 -8.93
CA THR A 544 20.84 -4.02 -10.19
C THR A 544 21.34 -3.22 -11.39
N PHE A 545 20.43 -2.48 -12.03
CA PHE A 545 20.63 -1.74 -13.26
C PHE A 545 21.74 -0.69 -13.15
N ALA A 546 21.78 0.10 -12.07
CA ALA A 546 22.80 1.13 -11.88
C ALA A 546 24.20 0.52 -11.75
N ARG A 547 24.32 -0.55 -10.95
CA ARG A 547 25.55 -1.34 -10.80
C ARG A 547 26.02 -1.90 -12.15
N ALA A 548 25.12 -2.46 -12.95
CA ALA A 548 25.45 -3.00 -14.26
C ALA A 548 25.99 -1.92 -15.23
N VAL A 549 25.41 -0.72 -15.25
CA VAL A 549 25.93 0.41 -16.05
C VAL A 549 27.31 0.83 -15.56
N ALA A 550 27.48 0.98 -14.24
CA ALA A 550 28.77 1.35 -13.65
C ALA A 550 29.87 0.34 -14.01
N GLN A 551 29.59 -0.96 -13.91
CA GLN A 551 30.53 -2.02 -14.29
C GLN A 551 30.88 -1.99 -15.78
N ARG A 552 29.90 -1.75 -16.66
CA ARG A 552 30.16 -1.60 -18.12
C ARG A 552 31.01 -0.37 -18.42
N ARG A 553 30.77 0.77 -17.76
CA ARG A 553 31.59 1.98 -17.89
C ARG A 553 33.02 1.75 -17.41
N HIS A 554 33.19 1.08 -16.27
CA HIS A 554 34.52 0.74 -15.76
C HIS A 554 35.29 -0.17 -16.72
N ARG A 555 34.65 -1.25 -17.22
CA ARG A 555 35.26 -2.12 -18.24
C ARG A 555 35.69 -1.34 -19.48
N ARG A 556 34.83 -0.45 -20.01
CA ARG A 556 35.18 0.41 -21.16
C ARG A 556 36.29 1.41 -20.87
N GLY A 557 36.35 1.96 -19.65
CA GLY A 557 37.41 2.88 -19.24
C GLY A 557 38.77 2.20 -19.06
N VAL A 558 38.79 0.96 -18.59
CA VAL A 558 40.02 0.14 -18.47
C VAL A 558 40.49 -0.37 -19.84
N SER A 559 39.56 -0.65 -20.77
CA SER A 559 39.89 -1.07 -22.15
C SER A 559 40.11 0.08 -23.13
N GLY A 560 39.89 1.34 -22.73
CA GLY A 560 39.64 2.46 -23.63
C GLY A 560 40.49 3.70 -23.38
N GLY A 561 41.79 3.52 -23.15
CA GLY A 561 42.77 4.58 -23.43
C GLY A 561 42.79 4.89 -24.93
N GLY A 562 41.89 5.75 -25.38
CA GLY A 562 41.85 6.27 -26.75
C GLY A 562 40.67 5.77 -27.59
N GLN A 563 39.52 6.43 -27.48
CA GLN A 563 38.73 6.94 -28.61
C GLN A 563 37.43 7.57 -28.06
N GLN A 564 37.32 8.89 -28.19
CA GLN A 564 36.08 9.62 -27.96
C GLN A 564 35.05 9.17 -28.99
N HIS A 565 33.93 8.60 -28.53
CA HIS A 565 32.82 8.27 -29.41
C HIS A 565 31.86 9.46 -29.51
N GLN A 566 31.69 9.92 -30.76
CA GLN A 566 30.67 10.88 -31.16
C GLN A 566 29.27 10.32 -30.88
N THR A 567 28.43 11.15 -30.27
CA THR A 567 26.99 10.96 -30.08
C THR A 567 26.26 10.90 -31.44
N PRO A 568 25.46 9.87 -31.74
CA PRO A 568 24.62 9.85 -32.92
C PRO A 568 23.27 10.52 -32.60
N CYS A 569 23.25 11.85 -32.68
CA CYS A 569 22.02 12.62 -32.89
C CYS A 569 22.41 13.93 -33.57
N SER A 570 22.81 13.83 -34.83
CA SER A 570 22.71 14.92 -35.78
C SER A 570 21.58 14.57 -36.73
N SER A 571 20.57 15.44 -36.73
CA SER A 571 19.48 15.54 -37.68
C SER A 571 19.84 15.04 -39.08
N SER A 572 19.16 13.99 -39.53
CA SER A 572 19.00 13.70 -40.94
C SER A 572 17.50 13.73 -41.23
N SER A 573 17.08 14.87 -41.78
CA SER A 573 15.88 15.07 -42.57
C SER A 573 15.61 13.91 -43.51
N LEU A 574 14.42 13.31 -43.39
CA LEU A 574 13.44 13.07 -44.45
C LEU A 574 12.16 12.52 -43.84
#